data_AF-A0A1Q5PCF6-F1
#
_entry.id   AF-A0A1Q5PCF6-F1
#
_cell.length_a   1.000
_cell.length_b   1.000
_cell.length_c   1.000
_cell.angle_alpha   90.00
_cell.angle_beta   90.00
_cell.angle_gamma   90.00
#
_symmetry.space_group_name_H-M   'P 1'
#
loop_
_entity.id
_entity.type
_entity.pdbx_description
1 polymer ?
#
loop_
_entity_poly.entity_id
_entity_poly.type
_entity_poly.pdbx_seq_one_letter_code
_entity_poly.pdbx_strand_id
1 'polypeptide(L)'
;MFRFLGSNIKLPKNPPAGTVTLSFVVEVDGSIKDVEVVQRISPEVDAACLKAIYKMSGKWEPGMQNNKLVPVRFTVPIGITPAPGRKKKEQEQL
;
A
#
# COMPACT_ATOMS: atom_id res chain seq x y z
N MET A 1 -11.35 -6.63 2.89
CA MET A 1 -9.96 -6.76 2.39
C MET A 1 -9.28 -5.46 1.94
N PHE A 2 -9.94 -4.42 1.40
CA PHE A 2 -9.25 -3.19 0.89
C PHE A 2 -9.21 -1.95 1.83
N ARG A 3 -9.67 -2.06 3.09
CA ARG A 3 -9.96 -0.88 3.93
C ARG A 3 -8.73 -0.22 4.58
N PHE A 4 -7.55 -0.83 4.57
CA PHE A 4 -6.49 -0.45 5.51
C PHE A 4 -5.29 0.33 4.96
N LEU A 5 -5.19 0.54 3.64
CA LEU A 5 -4.13 1.37 3.05
C LEU A 5 -4.30 2.87 3.36
N GLY A 6 -5.54 3.36 3.47
CA GLY A 6 -5.80 4.80 3.65
C GLY A 6 -5.49 5.36 5.04
N SER A 7 -5.46 4.55 6.09
CA SER A 7 -5.47 5.07 7.48
C SER A 7 -4.10 5.33 8.10
N ASN A 8 -3.00 4.87 7.48
CA ASN A 8 -1.66 4.94 8.10
C ASN A 8 -0.57 5.61 7.23
N ILE A 9 -0.89 6.03 6.01
CA ILE A 9 0.06 6.74 5.15
C ILE A 9 0.08 8.21 5.57
N LYS A 10 1.16 8.63 6.25
CA LYS A 10 1.42 10.04 6.52
C LYS A 10 2.03 10.68 5.27
N LEU A 11 1.20 11.30 4.45
CA LEU A 11 1.64 12.09 3.30
C LEU A 11 2.11 13.49 3.75
N PRO A 12 3.07 14.09 3.03
CA PRO A 12 3.45 15.49 3.25
C PRO A 12 2.27 16.43 2.94
N LYS A 13 2.37 17.68 3.38
CA LYS A 13 1.25 18.66 3.35
C LYS A 13 0.77 18.99 1.94
N ASN A 14 1.64 18.87 0.94
CA ASN A 14 1.34 19.14 -0.47
C ASN A 14 2.01 18.08 -1.36
N PRO A 15 1.53 16.83 -1.34
CA PRO A 15 2.17 15.77 -2.09
C PRO A 15 1.93 15.99 -3.60
N PRO A 16 2.92 15.70 -4.46
CA PRO A 16 2.71 15.72 -5.90
C PRO A 16 1.62 14.72 -6.30
N ALA A 17 0.82 15.09 -7.29
CA ALA A 17 -0.16 14.19 -7.87
C ALA A 17 0.53 13.09 -8.68
N GLY A 18 0.05 11.86 -8.54
CA GLY A 18 0.47 10.75 -9.40
C GLY A 18 0.21 9.40 -8.75
N THR A 19 0.77 8.35 -9.34
CA THR A 19 0.63 6.98 -8.84
C THR A 19 1.99 6.42 -8.47
N VAL A 20 2.15 6.00 -7.21
CA VAL A 20 3.33 5.27 -6.74
C VAL A 20 3.02 3.79 -6.81
N THR A 21 3.80 3.02 -7.56
CA THR A 21 3.61 1.58 -7.67
C THR A 21 4.70 0.87 -6.89
N LEU A 22 4.29 0.08 -5.91
CA LEU A 22 5.18 -0.72 -5.07
C LEU A 22 5.03 -2.19 -5.45
N SER A 23 6.15 -2.90 -5.55
CA SER A 23 6.20 -4.36 -5.61
C SER A 23 6.88 -4.88 -4.35
N PHE A 24 6.33 -5.92 -3.74
CA PHE A 24 6.94 -6.57 -2.59
C PHE A 24 6.50 -8.03 -2.54
N VAL A 25 7.30 -8.88 -1.92
CA VAL A 25 7.01 -10.30 -1.72
C VAL A 25 6.56 -10.51 -0.28
N VAL A 26 5.39 -11.13 -0.11
CA VAL A 26 4.91 -11.60 1.19
C VAL A 26 5.27 -13.07 1.31
N GLU A 27 6.11 -13.39 2.27
CA GLU A 27 6.52 -14.75 2.60
C GLU A 27 5.40 -15.50 3.34
N VAL A 28 5.57 -16.82 3.48
CA VAL A 28 4.60 -17.71 4.14
C VAL A 28 4.35 -17.37 5.61
N ASP A 29 5.27 -16.69 6.27
CA ASP A 29 5.13 -16.23 7.65
C ASP A 29 4.44 -14.86 7.76
N GLY A 30 4.10 -14.24 6.62
CA GLY A 30 3.54 -12.88 6.55
C GLY A 30 4.59 -11.78 6.60
N SER A 31 5.89 -12.11 6.66
CA SER A 31 6.98 -11.16 6.49
C SER A 31 7.04 -10.61 5.08
N ILE A 32 7.44 -9.36 4.96
CA ILE A 32 7.61 -8.68 3.68
C ILE A 32 9.10 -8.67 3.31
N LYS A 33 9.43 -9.14 2.10
CA LYS A 33 10.75 -9.11 1.49
C LYS A 33 10.71 -8.43 0.13
N ASP A 34 11.89 -8.11 -0.40
CA ASP A 34 12.06 -7.65 -1.78
C ASP A 34 11.17 -6.45 -2.12
N VAL A 35 11.14 -5.45 -1.22
CA VAL A 35 10.31 -4.25 -1.41
C VAL A 35 10.99 -3.33 -2.42
N GLU A 36 10.36 -3.17 -3.56
CA GLU A 36 10.82 -2.36 -4.68
C GLU A 36 9.78 -1.28 -5.03
N VAL A 37 10.27 -0.05 -5.24
CA VAL A 37 9.43 1.03 -5.77
C VAL A 37 9.58 1.04 -7.29
N VAL A 38 8.60 0.44 -7.97
CA VAL A 38 8.54 0.32 -9.44
C VAL A 38 8.28 1.68 -10.08
N GLN A 39 7.35 2.45 -9.50
CA GLN A 39 7.01 3.78 -9.99
C GLN A 39 7.15 4.77 -8.85
N ARG A 40 8.12 5.68 -9.00
CA ARG A 40 8.48 6.71 -8.03
C ARG A 40 7.92 8.04 -8.49
N ILE A 41 7.45 8.85 -7.55
CA ILE A 41 7.02 10.23 -7.84
C ILE A 41 7.95 11.21 -7.14
N SER A 42 8.19 10.99 -5.85
CA SER A 42 9.01 11.89 -5.04
C SER A 42 9.51 11.16 -3.81
N PRO A 43 10.75 11.43 -3.39
CA PRO A 43 11.40 10.71 -2.29
C PRO A 43 10.60 10.79 -0.97
N GLU A 44 9.90 11.89 -0.71
CA GLU A 44 9.04 12.04 0.47
C GLU A 44 7.85 11.09 0.48
N VAL A 45 7.19 10.95 -0.68
CA VAL A 45 6.02 10.07 -0.86
C VAL A 45 6.48 8.62 -0.84
N ASP A 46 7.55 8.31 -1.56
CA ASP A 46 8.12 6.96 -1.64
C ASP A 46 8.49 6.46 -0.23
N ALA A 47 9.14 7.29 0.58
CA ALA A 47 9.48 6.96 1.97
C ALA A 47 8.25 6.74 2.85
N ALA A 48 7.18 7.51 2.66
CA ALA A 48 5.92 7.33 3.38
C ALA A 48 5.23 6.01 3.00
N CYS A 49 5.21 5.69 1.70
CA CYS A 49 4.66 4.45 1.16
C CYS A 49 5.44 3.22 1.67
N LEU A 50 6.78 3.25 1.61
CA LEU A 50 7.63 2.20 2.17
C LEU A 50 7.35 1.98 3.66
N LYS A 51 7.31 3.06 4.45
CA LYS A 51 6.96 2.98 5.89
C LYS A 51 5.60 2.35 6.13
N ALA A 52 4.61 2.63 5.27
CA ALA A 52 3.28 2.04 5.40
C ALA A 52 3.31 0.53 5.13
N ILE A 53 4.04 0.08 4.10
CA ILE A 53 4.24 -1.34 3.81
C ILE A 53 4.93 -2.06 4.98
N TYR A 54 6.05 -1.52 5.48
CA TYR A 54 6.75 -2.11 6.63
C TYR A 54 5.89 -2.18 7.88
N LYS A 55 5.05 -1.16 8.15
CA LYS A 55 4.09 -1.19 9.27
C LYS A 55 3.00 -2.25 9.13
N MET A 56 2.76 -2.74 7.92
CA MET A 56 1.82 -3.82 7.64
C MET A 56 2.50 -5.19 7.60
N SER A 57 3.82 -5.27 7.76
CA SER A 57 4.54 -6.55 7.84
C SER A 57 3.94 -7.42 8.95
N GLY A 58 3.66 -8.69 8.64
CA GLY A 58 3.00 -9.63 9.55
C GLY A 58 1.47 -9.53 9.60
N LYS A 59 0.85 -8.57 8.89
CA LYS A 59 -0.62 -8.51 8.71
C LYS A 59 -1.09 -9.03 7.36
N TRP A 60 -0.15 -9.37 6.48
CA TRP A 60 -0.46 -9.90 5.16
C TRP A 60 -0.65 -11.41 5.25
N GLU A 61 -1.79 -11.88 4.75
CA GLU A 61 -2.04 -13.30 4.63
C GLU A 61 -1.31 -13.83 3.40
N PRO A 62 -0.44 -14.85 3.54
CA PRO A 62 0.24 -15.46 2.41
C PRO A 62 -0.78 -16.14 1.48
N GLY A 63 -0.39 -16.32 0.23
CA GLY A 63 -1.16 -17.13 -0.69
C GLY A 63 -1.09 -18.61 -0.31
N MET A 64 -2.17 -19.33 -0.58
CA MET A 64 -2.21 -20.78 -0.46
C MET A 64 -2.39 -21.37 -1.86
N GLN A 65 -1.44 -22.18 -2.31
CA GLN A 65 -1.52 -22.92 -3.56
C GLN A 65 -1.33 -24.40 -3.30
N ASN A 66 -2.24 -25.24 -3.83
CA ASN A 66 -2.20 -26.69 -3.63
C ASN A 66 -2.00 -27.10 -2.17
N ASN A 67 -2.75 -26.44 -1.26
CA ASN A 67 -2.68 -26.67 0.19
C ASN A 67 -1.31 -26.35 0.84
N LYS A 68 -0.41 -25.67 0.13
CA LYS A 68 0.87 -25.20 0.66
C LYS A 68 0.86 -23.67 0.71
N LEU A 69 1.40 -23.12 1.80
CA LEU A 69 1.68 -21.70 1.87
C LEU A 69 2.80 -21.39 0.88
N VAL A 70 2.58 -20.42 0.02
CA VAL A 70 3.56 -19.98 -0.97
C VAL A 70 3.81 -18.48 -0.84
N PRO A 71 5.06 -18.03 -1.03
CA PRO A 71 5.34 -16.62 -1.10
C PRO A 71 4.64 -16.00 -2.30
N VAL A 72 4.01 -14.85 -2.11
CA VAL A 72 3.26 -14.15 -3.17
C VAL A 72 3.86 -12.77 -3.37
N ARG A 73 4.13 -12.44 -4.63
CA ARG A 73 4.50 -11.08 -5.03
C ARG A 73 3.23 -10.25 -5.16
N PHE A 74 3.12 -9.21 -4.33
CA PHE A 74 2.08 -8.21 -4.41
C PHE A 74 2.60 -6.98 -5.13
N THR A 75 1.79 -6.45 -6.05
CA THR A 75 2.03 -5.18 -6.70
C THR A 75 0.87 -4.27 -6.38
N VAL A 76 1.12 -3.20 -5.64
CA VAL A 76 0.10 -2.29 -5.13
C VAL A 76 0.32 -0.91 -5.75
N PRO A 77 -0.58 -0.45 -6.64
CA PRO A 77 -0.59 0.93 -7.08
C PRO A 77 -1.25 1.81 -6.01
N ILE A 78 -0.53 2.82 -5.53
CA ILE A 78 -1.00 3.83 -4.58
C ILE A 78 -1.22 5.13 -5.35
N GLY A 79 -2.48 5.44 -5.62
CA GLY A 79 -2.88 6.72 -6.19
C GLY A 79 -2.74 7.83 -5.15
N ILE A 80 -1.85 8.79 -5.41
CA ILE A 80 -1.68 10.00 -4.62
C ILE A 80 -2.46 11.11 -5.30
N THR A 81 -3.65 11.36 -4.78
CA THR A 81 -4.43 12.52 -5.17
C THR A 81 -4.09 13.65 -4.20
N PRO A 82 -3.54 14.79 -4.65
CA PRO A 82 -3.44 15.97 -3.81
C PRO A 82 -4.88 16.32 -3.45
N ALA A 83 -5.21 16.33 -2.16
CA ALA A 83 -6.58 16.45 -1.72
C ALA A 83 -7.22 17.69 -2.38
N PRO A 84 -8.21 17.54 -3.30
CA PRO A 84 -9.07 18.66 -3.59
C PRO A 84 -9.85 18.93 -2.30
N GLY A 85 -10.04 20.21 -1.96
CA GLY A 85 -10.74 20.64 -0.76
C GLY A 85 -11.89 19.69 -0.39
N ARG A 86 -11.75 19.03 0.75
CA ARG A 86 -12.66 18.07 1.37
C ARG A 86 -14.13 18.32 1.00
N LYS A 87 -14.70 17.56 0.06
CA LYS A 87 -16.17 17.40 0.00
C LYS A 87 -16.57 16.23 0.91
N LYS A 88 -17.35 16.55 1.95
CA LYS A 88 -17.97 15.62 2.89
C LYS A 88 -18.96 14.70 2.16
N LYS A 89 -18.92 13.40 2.53
CA LYS A 89 -19.96 12.34 2.62
C LYS A 89 -20.99 12.17 1.50
N GLU A 90 -21.25 10.91 1.13
CA GLU A 90 -22.59 10.33 1.23
C GLU A 90 -22.46 8.82 1.50
N GLN A 91 -23.21 8.35 2.50
CA GLN A 91 -23.42 6.94 2.80
C GLN A 91 -24.56 6.47 1.90
N GLU A 92 -24.47 5.29 1.30
CA GLU A 92 -25.67 4.58 0.86
C GLU A 92 -25.60 3.15 1.38
N GLN A 93 -26.43 2.91 2.41
CA GLN A 93 -26.87 1.59 2.85
C GLN A 93 -28.00 1.15 1.92
N LEU A 94 -28.00 -0.11 1.51
CA LEU A 94 -29.23 -0.88 1.30
C LEU A 94 -28.99 -2.34 1.72
#